data_AF-A0A194S523-F1
#
_entry.id   AF-A0A194S523-F1
#
_cell.length_a   1.000
_cell.length_b   1.000
_cell.length_c   1.000
_cell.angle_alpha   90.00
_cell.angle_beta   90.00
_cell.angle_gamma   90.00
#
_symmetry.space_group_name_H-M   'P 1'
#
loop_
_entity.id
_entity.type
_entity.pdbx_description
1 polymer ?
#
loop_
_entity_poly.entity_id
_entity_poly.type
_entity_poly.pdbx_seq_one_letter_code
_entity_poly.pdbx_strand_id
1 'polypeptide(L)'
;MDALAQPPHDRRQLHLRRDQTRALVDQHRDLAARLAQVHAAHKDGNTRMDVAVPLGVNFEAEGVVPDTSRVIVAAGLDDLFLDLELEHALVFVDKRTSILNQKLKTLDEHVARLEKEHDMVVKTLRTAFQLPDDDSKA
;
A
#
# COMPACT_ATOMS: atom_id res chain seq x y z
N MET A 1 24.44 19.82 -18.72
CA MET A 1 23.98 18.68 -17.91
C MET A 1 24.07 19.11 -16.46
N ASP A 2 22.98 19.60 -15.88
CA ASP A 2 22.98 20.04 -14.49
C ASP A 2 22.87 18.83 -13.56
N ALA A 3 24.02 18.36 -13.09
CA ALA A 3 24.10 17.20 -12.19
C ALA A 3 23.44 17.47 -10.82
N LEU A 4 23.20 18.75 -10.46
CA LEU A 4 22.54 19.13 -9.21
C LEU A 4 21.01 19.17 -9.34
N ALA A 5 20.47 19.17 -10.57
CA ALA A 5 19.02 19.18 -10.82
C ALA A 5 18.39 17.77 -10.75
N GLN A 6 19.19 16.70 -10.88
CA GLN A 6 18.66 15.34 -10.85
C GLN A 6 18.63 14.77 -9.43
N PRO A 7 17.47 14.29 -8.95
CA PRO A 7 17.40 13.68 -7.63
C PRO A 7 18.28 12.41 -7.57
N PRO A 8 18.93 12.14 -6.43
CA PRO A 8 19.71 10.92 -6.23
C PRO A 8 18.88 9.67 -6.52
N HIS A 9 19.54 8.62 -7.00
CA HIS A 9 18.89 7.34 -7.28
C HIS A 9 18.15 6.79 -6.04
N ASP A 10 18.76 6.92 -4.86
CA ASP A 10 18.19 6.47 -3.59
C ASP A 10 16.88 7.19 -3.25
N ARG A 11 16.76 8.47 -3.61
CA ARG A 11 15.52 9.25 -3.45
C ARG A 11 14.39 8.67 -4.30
N ARG A 12 14.66 8.36 -5.57
CA ARG A 12 13.66 7.74 -6.47
C ARG A 12 13.19 6.39 -5.95
N GLN A 13 14.12 5.55 -5.49
CA GLN A 13 13.76 4.25 -4.92
C GLN A 13 12.92 4.36 -3.65
N LEU A 14 13.23 5.34 -2.79
CA LEU A 14 12.49 5.55 -1.56
C LEU A 14 11.04 6.00 -1.83
N HIS A 15 10.84 6.94 -2.76
CA HIS A 15 9.49 7.33 -3.20
C HIS A 15 8.71 6.16 -3.80
N LEU A 16 9.34 5.37 -4.67
CA LEU A 16 8.70 4.19 -5.26
C LEU A 16 8.23 3.21 -4.16
N ARG A 17 9.08 2.91 -3.17
CA ARG A 17 8.74 2.02 -2.05
C ARG A 17 7.60 2.57 -1.20
N ARG A 18 7.58 3.89 -0.94
CA ARG A 18 6.48 4.57 -0.25
C ARG A 18 5.18 4.41 -1.04
N ASP A 19 5.20 4.71 -2.33
CA ASP A 19 4.00 4.70 -3.17
C ASP A 19 3.44 3.27 -3.32
N GLN A 20 4.32 2.27 -3.48
CA GLN A 20 3.94 0.85 -3.43
C GLN A 20 3.32 0.46 -2.08
N THR A 21 3.92 0.90 -0.97
CA THR A 21 3.38 0.60 0.37
C THR A 21 2.02 1.26 0.58
N ARG A 22 1.82 2.48 0.08
CA ARG A 22 0.53 3.19 0.13
C ARG A 22 -0.55 2.45 -0.66
N ALA A 23 -0.24 2.02 -1.88
CA ALA A 23 -1.16 1.22 -2.68
C ALA A 23 -1.57 -0.09 -1.97
N LEU A 24 -0.62 -0.76 -1.31
CA LEU A 24 -0.92 -1.95 -0.50
C LEU A 24 -1.82 -1.64 0.70
N VAL A 25 -1.60 -0.51 1.39
CA VAL A 25 -2.48 -0.08 2.49
C VAL A 25 -3.91 0.10 2.00
N ASP A 26 -4.11 0.75 0.85
CA ASP A 26 -5.43 1.00 0.29
C ASP A 26 -6.11 -0.30 -0.13
N GLN A 27 -5.39 -1.22 -0.78
CA GLN A 27 -5.90 -2.58 -1.07
C GLN A 27 -6.33 -3.34 0.19
N HIS A 28 -5.58 -3.24 1.28
CA HIS A 28 -5.93 -3.90 2.54
C HIS A 28 -7.16 -3.26 3.21
N ARG A 29 -7.35 -1.94 3.08
CA ARG A 29 -8.57 -1.26 3.55
C ARG A 29 -9.80 -1.70 2.77
N ASP A 30 -9.69 -1.81 1.45
CA ASP A 30 -10.77 -2.30 0.60
C ASP A 30 -11.12 -3.75 0.95
N LEU A 31 -10.12 -4.60 1.18
CA LEU A 31 -10.32 -5.98 1.64
C LEU A 31 -11.04 -6.02 2.99
N ALA A 32 -10.61 -5.20 3.96
CA ALA A 32 -11.24 -5.13 5.28
C ALA A 32 -12.72 -4.72 5.18
N ALA A 33 -13.03 -3.73 4.34
CA ALA A 33 -14.40 -3.28 4.12
C ALA A 33 -15.27 -4.38 3.50
N ARG A 34 -14.76 -5.11 2.50
CA ARG A 34 -15.46 -6.25 1.88
C ARG A 34 -15.69 -7.38 2.88
N LEU A 35 -14.67 -7.76 3.64
CA LEU A 35 -14.82 -8.80 4.67
C LEU A 35 -15.82 -8.40 5.76
N ALA A 36 -15.86 -7.12 6.15
CA ALA A 36 -16.84 -6.63 7.10
C ALA A 36 -18.27 -6.72 6.56
N GLN A 37 -18.48 -6.42 5.28
CA GLN A 37 -19.79 -6.60 4.61
C GLN A 37 -20.21 -8.07 4.59
N VAL A 38 -19.30 -8.98 4.23
CA VAL A 38 -19.55 -10.43 4.24
C VAL A 38 -19.89 -10.90 5.65
N HIS A 39 -19.16 -10.41 6.67
CA HIS A 39 -19.39 -10.77 8.06
C HIS A 39 -20.73 -10.25 8.60
N ALA A 40 -21.14 -9.05 8.21
CA ALA A 40 -22.46 -8.51 8.54
C ALA A 40 -23.57 -9.37 7.92
N ALA A 41 -23.48 -9.68 6.63
CA ALA A 41 -24.44 -10.55 5.95
C ALA A 41 -24.51 -11.94 6.60
N HIS A 42 -23.36 -12.51 6.98
CA HIS A 42 -23.29 -13.79 7.68
C HIS A 42 -24.01 -13.75 9.04
N LYS A 43 -23.86 -12.66 9.81
CA LYS A 43 -24.57 -12.46 11.08
C LYS A 43 -26.08 -12.32 10.92
N ASP A 44 -26.54 -11.78 9.79
CA ASP A 44 -27.95 -11.69 9.44
C ASP A 44 -28.53 -13.03 8.92
N GLY A 45 -27.72 -14.11 8.96
CA GLY A 45 -28.10 -15.45 8.52
C GLY A 45 -27.90 -15.70 7.02
N ASN A 46 -27.32 -14.73 6.29
CA ASN A 46 -27.00 -14.89 4.88
C ASN A 46 -25.57 -15.41 4.70
N THR A 47 -25.44 -16.74 4.68
CA THR A 47 -24.15 -17.43 4.52
C THR A 47 -23.73 -17.61 3.06
N ARG A 48 -24.63 -17.34 2.11
CA ARG A 48 -24.39 -17.48 0.68
C ARG A 48 -24.07 -16.13 0.06
N MET A 49 -23.10 -16.09 -0.85
CA MET A 49 -22.75 -14.88 -1.58
C MET A 49 -22.69 -15.16 -3.07
N ASP A 50 -23.57 -14.53 -3.84
CA ASP A 50 -23.46 -14.49 -5.29
C ASP A 50 -22.46 -13.38 -5.68
N VAL A 51 -21.50 -13.67 -6.54
CA VAL A 51 -20.39 -12.77 -6.85
C VAL A 51 -19.98 -12.87 -8.31
N ALA A 52 -19.77 -11.74 -8.96
CA ALA A 52 -19.12 -11.68 -10.26
C ALA A 52 -17.60 -11.64 -10.06
N VAL A 53 -16.90 -12.65 -10.58
CA VAL A 53 -15.44 -12.76 -10.49
C VAL A 53 -14.81 -12.33 -11.80
N PRO A 54 -13.98 -11.27 -11.83
CA PRO A 54 -13.26 -10.89 -13.03
C PRO A 54 -12.20 -11.94 -13.38
N LEU A 55 -12.27 -12.49 -14.59
CA LEU A 55 -11.28 -13.45 -15.13
C LEU A 55 -10.21 -12.77 -16.01
N GLY A 56 -10.42 -11.49 -16.36
CA GLY A 56 -9.53 -10.73 -17.22
C GLY A 56 -10.20 -9.45 -17.72
N VAL A 57 -9.57 -8.81 -18.71
CA VAL A 57 -10.08 -7.56 -19.28
C VAL A 57 -11.42 -7.82 -19.98
N ASN A 58 -12.50 -7.26 -19.42
CA ASN A 58 -13.89 -7.39 -19.89
C ASN A 58 -14.47 -8.82 -19.85
N PHE A 59 -13.93 -9.70 -19.00
CA PHE A 59 -14.48 -11.03 -18.77
C PHE A 59 -14.79 -11.22 -17.29
N GLU A 60 -16.05 -11.57 -17.01
CA GLU A 60 -16.54 -11.87 -15.68
C GLU A 60 -17.25 -13.22 -15.69
N ALA A 61 -17.10 -13.99 -14.61
CA ALA A 61 -17.84 -15.20 -14.37
C ALA A 61 -18.74 -15.00 -13.14
N GLU A 62 -20.02 -15.30 -13.29
CA GLU A 62 -20.94 -15.36 -12.16
C GLU A 62 -20.64 -16.62 -11.35
N GLY A 63 -20.40 -16.43 -10.06
CA GLY A 63 -20.09 -17.48 -9.10
C GLY A 63 -20.97 -17.39 -7.88
N VAL A 64 -21.10 -18.52 -7.19
CA VAL A 64 -21.80 -18.62 -5.92
C VAL A 64 -20.84 -19.20 -4.90
N VAL A 65 -20.65 -18.47 -3.80
CA VAL A 65 -19.99 -18.96 -2.60
C VAL A 65 -21.08 -19.51 -1.68
N PRO A 66 -21.17 -20.83 -1.48
CA PRO A 66 -22.26 -21.43 -0.73
C PRO A 66 -22.15 -21.19 0.79
N ASP A 67 -20.92 -21.03 1.30
CA ASP A 67 -20.64 -20.72 2.70
C ASP A 67 -19.49 -19.71 2.81
N THR A 68 -19.77 -18.60 3.50
CA THR A 68 -18.84 -17.49 3.76
C THR A 68 -18.17 -17.56 5.14
N SER A 69 -18.37 -18.65 5.91
CA SER A 69 -17.83 -18.81 7.25
C SER A 69 -16.29 -18.82 7.31
N ARG A 70 -15.63 -19.17 6.20
CA ARG A 70 -14.18 -19.31 6.10
C ARG A 70 -13.61 -18.59 4.89
N VAL A 71 -12.38 -18.10 5.02
CA VAL A 71 -11.66 -17.36 3.99
C VAL A 71 -10.21 -17.81 3.96
N ILE A 72 -9.68 -18.00 2.75
CA ILE A 72 -8.27 -18.26 2.53
C ILE A 72 -7.52 -16.93 2.40
N VAL A 73 -6.50 -16.73 3.24
CA VAL A 73 -5.68 -15.52 3.27
C VAL A 73 -4.21 -15.86 3.05
N ALA A 74 -3.52 -15.07 2.22
CA ALA A 74 -2.07 -15.20 2.05
C ALA A 74 -1.33 -14.74 3.30
N ALA A 75 -0.43 -15.58 3.83
CA ALA A 75 0.33 -15.27 5.05
C ALA A 75 1.46 -14.23 4.82
N GLY A 76 1.79 -13.94 3.55
CA GLY A 76 2.88 -13.05 3.17
C GLY A 76 4.24 -13.74 3.08
N LEU A 77 4.26 -15.07 3.08
CA LEU A 77 5.37 -15.90 2.63
C LEU A 77 4.96 -16.58 1.32
N ASP A 78 5.93 -16.84 0.46
CA ASP A 78 5.70 -17.52 -0.80
C ASP A 78 5.05 -18.89 -0.54
N ASP A 79 4.00 -19.18 -1.29
CA ASP A 79 3.22 -20.43 -1.24
C ASP A 79 2.58 -20.77 0.12
N LEU A 80 2.45 -19.80 1.04
CA LEU A 80 1.77 -20.01 2.33
C LEU A 80 0.41 -19.31 2.39
N PHE A 81 -0.63 -20.12 2.49
CA PHE A 81 -2.02 -19.69 2.65
C PHE A 81 -2.62 -20.27 3.92
N LEU A 82 -3.42 -19.47 4.61
CA LEU A 82 -4.12 -19.85 5.83
C LEU A 82 -5.62 -19.87 5.55
N ASP A 83 -6.26 -20.99 5.85
CA ASP A 83 -7.71 -21.09 5.88
C ASP A 83 -8.20 -20.71 7.28
N LEU A 84 -8.85 -19.55 7.38
CA LEU A 84 -9.27 -18.93 8.63
C LEU A 84 -10.78 -18.78 8.66
N GLU A 85 -11.35 -18.89 9.85
CA GLU A 85 -12.72 -18.42 10.08
C GLU A 85 -12.80 -16.90 9.84
N LEU A 86 -13.96 -16.44 9.38
CA LEU A 86 -14.18 -15.06 8.95
C LEU A 86 -13.81 -14.03 10.03
N GLU A 87 -14.10 -14.32 11.29
CA GLU A 87 -13.74 -13.46 12.43
C GLU A 87 -12.21 -13.34 12.62
N HIS A 88 -11.51 -14.47 12.52
CA HIS A 88 -10.06 -14.51 12.59
C HIS A 88 -9.41 -13.82 11.38
N ALA A 89 -10.01 -13.93 10.20
CA ALA A 89 -9.56 -13.23 8.99
C ALA A 89 -9.68 -11.70 9.14
N LEU A 90 -10.76 -11.19 9.74
CA LEU A 90 -10.91 -9.75 10.04
C LEU A 90 -9.80 -9.24 10.96
N VAL A 91 -9.51 -9.98 12.04
CA VAL A 91 -8.43 -9.63 12.97
C VAL A 91 -7.06 -9.68 12.28
N PHE A 92 -6.85 -10.67 11.40
CA PHE A 92 -5.61 -10.80 10.64
C PHE A 92 -5.39 -9.59 9.71
N VAL A 93 -6.42 -9.20 8.95
CA VAL A 93 -6.35 -8.07 8.01
C VAL A 93 -6.14 -6.75 8.76
N ASP A 94 -6.80 -6.55 9.90
CA ASP A 94 -6.61 -5.36 10.73
C ASP A 94 -5.16 -5.23 11.23
N LYS A 95 -4.61 -6.32 11.80
CA LYS A 95 -3.20 -6.37 12.23
C LYS A 95 -2.25 -6.09 11.07
N ARG A 96 -2.49 -6.69 9.90
CA ARG A 96 -1.67 -6.48 8.70
C ARG A 96 -1.72 -5.01 8.25
N THR A 97 -2.89 -4.40 8.28
CA THR A 97 -3.10 -3.00 7.94
C THR A 97 -2.37 -2.07 8.91
N SER A 98 -2.39 -2.37 10.21
CA SER A 98 -1.64 -1.63 11.23
C SER A 98 -0.12 -1.67 10.97
N ILE A 99 0.43 -2.86 10.69
CA ILE A 99 1.85 -3.03 10.34
C ILE A 99 2.21 -2.22 9.08
N LEU A 100 1.37 -2.26 8.04
CA LEU A 100 1.61 -1.50 6.81
C LEU A 100 1.55 0.01 7.03
N ASN A 101 0.62 0.51 7.86
CA ASN A 101 0.54 1.92 8.23
C ASN A 101 1.79 2.37 9.00
N GLN A 102 2.28 1.56 9.93
CA GLN A 102 3.51 1.87 10.66
C GLN A 102 4.71 1.94 9.70
N LYS A 103 4.82 0.98 8.77
CA LYS A 103 5.86 0.98 7.73
C LYS A 103 5.76 2.21 6.83
N LEU A 104 4.55 2.58 6.41
CA LEU A 104 4.32 3.77 5.59
C LEU A 104 4.77 5.04 6.32
N LYS A 105 4.42 5.18 7.60
CA LYS A 105 4.84 6.31 8.43
C LYS A 105 6.37 6.44 8.50
N THR A 106 7.08 5.33 8.75
CA THR A 106 8.55 5.32 8.77
C THR A 106 9.14 5.70 7.42
N LEU A 107 8.54 5.24 6.31
CA LEU A 107 8.99 5.63 4.97
C LEU A 107 8.75 7.13 4.70
N ASP A 108 7.60 7.67 5.11
CA ASP A 108 7.31 9.11 4.99
C ASP A 108 8.33 9.95 5.76
N GLU A 109 8.68 9.55 6.99
CA GLU A 109 9.73 10.20 7.80
C GLU A 109 11.11 10.13 7.11
N HIS A 110 11.47 8.98 6.55
CA HIS A 110 12.72 8.81 5.81
C HIS A 110 12.77 9.66 4.54
N VAL A 111 11.67 9.76 3.81
CA VAL A 111 11.56 10.59 2.60
C VAL A 111 11.76 12.06 2.99
N ALA A 112 11.03 12.55 3.98
CA ALA A 112 11.14 13.93 4.45
C ALA A 112 12.57 14.27 4.92
N ARG A 113 13.22 13.34 5.65
CA ARG A 113 14.61 13.53 6.08
C ARG A 113 15.57 13.63 4.89
N LEU A 114 15.46 12.72 3.93
CA LEU A 114 16.35 12.67 2.77
C LEU A 114 16.16 13.87 1.84
N GLU A 115 14.93 14.36 1.68
CA GLU A 115 14.65 15.59 0.93
C GLU A 115 15.32 16.80 1.60
N LYS A 116 15.20 16.93 2.92
CA LYS A 116 15.85 18.00 3.66
C LYS A 116 17.38 17.94 3.56
N GLU A 117 17.97 16.75 3.71
CA GLU A 117 19.41 16.55 3.58
C GLU A 117 19.91 16.89 2.18
N HIS A 118 19.18 16.45 1.14
CA HIS A 118 19.47 16.79 -0.25
C HIS A 118 19.45 18.30 -0.49
N ASP A 119 18.40 18.98 -0.06
CA ASP A 119 18.25 20.42 -0.26
C ASP A 119 19.35 21.21 0.46
N MET A 120 19.74 20.76 1.65
CA MET A 120 20.88 21.31 2.38
C MET A 120 22.20 21.12 1.63
N VAL A 121 22.46 19.93 1.08
CA VAL A 121 23.68 19.64 0.31
C VAL A 121 23.71 20.47 -0.98
N VAL A 122 22.61 20.52 -1.74
CA VAL A 122 22.51 21.33 -2.96
C VAL A 122 22.77 22.81 -2.65
N LYS A 123 22.14 23.35 -1.61
CA LYS A 123 22.37 24.74 -1.18
C LYS A 123 23.82 25.01 -0.78
N THR A 124 24.43 24.07 -0.06
CA THR A 124 25.83 24.19 0.38
C THR A 124 26.78 24.17 -0.82
N LEU A 125 26.56 23.28 -1.78
CA LEU A 125 27.34 23.21 -3.01
C LEU A 125 27.17 24.47 -3.86
N ARG A 126 25.94 24.96 -4.05
CA ARG A 126 25.68 26.20 -4.79
C ARG A 126 26.40 27.39 -4.17
N THR A 127 26.33 27.55 -2.85
CA THR A 127 27.05 28.59 -2.11
C THR A 127 28.57 28.47 -2.30
N ALA A 128 29.12 27.26 -2.18
CA ALA A 128 30.56 27.02 -2.31
C ALA A 128 31.08 27.33 -3.73
N PHE A 129 30.28 27.04 -4.76
CA PHE A 129 30.63 27.27 -6.17
C PHE A 129 30.14 28.63 -6.72
N GLN A 130 29.55 29.50 -5.88
CA GLN A 130 29.00 30.80 -6.29
C GLN A 130 27.99 30.70 -7.45
N LEU A 131 27.23 29.61 -7.48
CA LEU A 131 26.20 29.41 -8.49
C LEU A 131 24.96 30.24 -8.13
N PRO A 132 24.28 30.85 -9.11
CA PRO A 132 23.03 31.57 -8.86
C PRO A 132 21.98 30.62 -8.27
N ASP A 133 21.16 31.14 -7.35
CA ASP A 133 19.99 30.43 -6.88
C ASP A 133 19.00 30.31 -8.04
N ASP A 134 18.65 29.07 -8.37
CA ASP A 134 17.68 28.76 -9.42
C ASP A 134 16.26 29.07 -8.88
N ASP A 135 15.93 30.36 -8.82
CA ASP A 135 14.58 30.88 -8.61
C ASP A 135 13.77 30.69 -9.90
N SER A 136 13.59 29.43 -10.33
CA SER A 136 12.74 29.11 -11.47
C SER A 136 11.72 28.04 -11.10
N LYS A 137 10.73 28.45 -10.32
CA LYS A 137 9.35 27.97 -10.42
C LYS A 137 8.38 29.14 -10.15
N ALA A 138 8.13 29.91 -11.19
CA ALA A 138 6.83 30.55 -11.43
C ALA A 138 5.92 29.53 -12.14
#